data_AF-A0AAN2FEF6-F1
#
_entry.id   AF-A0AAN2FEF6-F1
#
_cell.length_a   1.000
_cell.length_b   1.000
_cell.length_c   1.000
_cell.angle_alpha   90.00
_cell.angle_beta   90.00
_cell.angle_gamma   90.00
#
_symmetry.space_group_name_H-M   'P 1'
#
loop_
_entity.id
_entity.type
_entity.pdbx_description
1 polymer ?
#
loop_
_entity_poly.entity_id
_entity_poly.type
_entity_poly.pdbx_seq_one_letter_code
_entity_poly.pdbx_strand_id
1 'polypeptide(L)' 'MQPVLNRQFSDAARYAGQQCLVRMEWQEYSRRYAVTQTQGDEALCLRAWQLVAQTRDLPPPPEPGQPAWFGFAPRG' A
#
# COMPACT_ATOMS: atom_id res chain seq x y z
N MET A 1 -10.05 1.14 0.74
CA MET A 1 -8.58 1.26 0.83
C MET A 1 -7.95 1.69 -0.50
N GLN A 2 -7.98 0.85 -1.55
CA GLN A 2 -7.34 1.11 -2.85
C GLN A 2 -7.64 2.51 -3.45
N PRO A 3 -8.88 3.04 -3.42
CA PRO A 3 -9.15 4.36 -3.97
C PRO A 3 -8.43 5.51 -3.25
N VAL A 4 -8.19 5.39 -1.94
CA VAL A 4 -7.45 6.39 -1.14
C VAL A 4 -5.97 6.34 -1.53
N LEU A 5 -5.38 5.14 -1.57
CA LEU A 5 -4.00 4.95 -1.98
C LEU A 5 -3.73 5.47 -3.39
N ASN A 6 -4.63 5.18 -4.35
CA ASN A 6 -4.50 5.66 -5.72
C ASN A 6 -4.51 7.19 -5.81
N ARG A 7 -5.30 7.88 -4.98
CA ARG A 7 -5.32 9.36 -4.94
C ARG A 7 -4.02 9.95 -4.39
N GLN A 8 -3.43 9.28 -3.40
CA GLN A 8 -2.18 9.72 -2.78
C GLN A 8 -0.94 9.36 -3.61
N PHE A 9 -1.07 8.44 -4.57
CA PHE A 9 0.02 7.98 -5.44
C PHE A 9 0.26 8.91 -6.62
N SER A 10 0.59 10.17 -6.33
CA SER A 10 0.74 11.25 -7.32
C SER A 10 1.85 11.02 -8.37
N ASP A 11 2.87 10.22 -8.05
CA ASP A 11 4.01 9.91 -8.90
C ASP A 11 3.92 8.53 -9.57
N ALA A 12 2.74 7.90 -9.58
CA ALA A 12 2.51 6.55 -10.10
C ALA A 12 2.98 6.35 -11.55
N ALA A 13 2.88 7.38 -12.40
CA ALA A 13 3.32 7.33 -13.79
C ALA A 13 4.81 6.99 -13.96
N ARG A 14 5.66 7.32 -12.97
CA ARG A 14 7.09 6.97 -12.97
C ARG A 14 7.35 5.46 -12.86
N TYR A 15 6.34 4.71 -12.44
CA TYR A 15 6.39 3.27 -12.20
C TYR A 15 5.50 2.51 -13.18
N ALA A 16 5.12 3.12 -14.31
CA ALA A 16 4.28 2.47 -15.31
C ALA A 16 4.89 1.14 -15.77
N GLY A 17 4.07 0.09 -15.81
CA GLY A 17 4.48 -1.26 -16.19
C GLY A 17 5.12 -2.10 -15.07
N GLN A 18 5.46 -1.50 -13.93
CA GLN A 18 5.90 -2.24 -12.74
C GLN A 18 4.71 -2.79 -11.96
N GLN A 19 4.96 -3.85 -11.19
CA GLN A 19 3.99 -4.50 -10.33
C GLN A 19 4.59 -4.79 -8.95
N CYS A 20 3.83 -4.48 -7.90
CA CYS A 20 4.18 -4.86 -6.54
C CYS A 20 2.94 -5.32 -5.76
N LEU A 21 3.08 -6.42 -5.02
CA LEU A 21 2.17 -6.83 -3.97
C LEU A 21 2.74 -6.38 -2.63
N VAL A 22 1.91 -5.76 -1.78
CA VAL A 22 2.26 -5.41 -0.40
C VAL A 22 1.33 -6.11 0.58
N ARG A 23 1.89 -6.75 1.60
CA ARG A 23 1.14 -7.35 2.70
C ARG A 23 1.00 -6.33 3.81
N MET A 24 -0.23 -5.93 4.10
CA MET A 24 -0.55 -4.90 5.07
C MET A 24 -1.26 -5.51 6.27
N GLU A 25 -0.92 -5.04 7.46
CA GLU A 25 -1.52 -5.44 8.73
C GLU A 25 -1.97 -4.20 9.51
N TRP A 26 -3.15 -4.27 10.12
CA TRP A 26 -3.67 -3.17 10.94
C TRP A 26 -3.04 -3.18 12.33
N GLN A 27 -2.53 -2.02 12.74
CA GLN A 27 -1.93 -1.80 14.05
C GLN A 27 -2.92 -1.04 14.94
N GLU A 28 -3.54 -1.72 15.91
CA GLU A 28 -4.57 -1.14 16.78
C GLU A 28 -4.07 0.05 17.59
N TYR A 29 -2.83 -0.01 18.07
CA TYR A 29 -2.25 1.03 18.92
C TYR A 29 -2.02 2.35 18.17
N SER A 30 -1.58 2.28 16.91
CA SER A 30 -1.30 3.45 16.08
C SER A 30 -2.47 3.84 15.18
N ARG A 31 -3.49 2.98 15.07
CA ARG A 31 -4.61 3.06 14.12
C ARG A 31 -4.14 3.30 12.69
N ARG A 32 -3.14 2.54 12.27
CA ARG A 32 -2.52 2.62 10.93
C ARG A 32 -2.22 1.24 10.39
N TYR A 33 -2.00 1.17 9.08
CA TYR A 33 -1.45 -0.03 8.47
C TYR A 33 0.08 -0.05 8.53
N ALA A 34 0.63 -1.19 8.90
CA ALA A 34 2.04 -1.52 8.72
C ALA A 34 2.19 -2.42 7.49
N VAL A 35 3.23 -2.19 6.69
CA VAL A 35 3.64 -3.12 5.64
C VAL A 35 4.56 -4.16 6.28
N THR A 36 4.23 -5.43 6.12
CA THR A 36 4.99 -6.55 6.69
C THR A 36 5.78 -7.34 5.66
N GLN A 37 5.33 -7.35 4.40
CA GLN A 37 6.01 -8.01 3.28
C GLN A 37 5.74 -7.28 1.97
N THR A 38 6.65 -7.41 1.01
CA THR A 38 6.49 -6.90 -0.36
C THR A 38 6.99 -7.94 -1.37
N GLN A 39 6.41 -7.99 -2.57
CA GLN A 39 6.82 -8.88 -3.64
C GLN A 39 6.61 -8.22 -5.01
N GLY A 40 7.64 -8.17 -5.85
CA GLY A 40 7.57 -7.59 -7.20
C GLY A 40 8.76 -6.67 -7.49
N ASP A 41 8.53 -5.65 -8.32
CA ASP A 41 9.55 -4.68 -8.70
C ASP A 41 9.96 -3.81 -7.51
N GLU A 42 11.24 -3.86 -7.15
CA GLU A 42 11.77 -3.28 -5.91
C GLU A 42 11.48 -1.77 -5.79
N ALA A 43 11.67 -1.00 -6.87
CA ALA A 43 11.44 0.44 -6.87
C ALA A 43 9.98 0.79 -6.59
N LEU A 44 9.03 0.07 -7.21
CA LEU A 44 7.60 0.24 -6.94
C LEU A 44 7.23 -0.24 -5.53
N CYS A 45 7.81 -1.35 -5.06
CA CYS A 45 7.55 -1.86 -3.71
C CYS A 45 7.99 -0.89 -2.60
N LEU A 46 9.18 -0.30 -2.73
CA LEU A 46 9.65 0.72 -1.81
C LEU A 46 8.73 1.94 -1.81
N ARG A 47 8.28 2.38 -2.99
CA ARG A 47 7.36 3.51 -3.10
C ARG A 47 5.98 3.20 -2.51
N ALA A 48 5.44 2.02 -2.79
CA ALA A 48 4.18 1.54 -2.24
C ALA A 48 4.22 1.47 -0.71
N TRP A 49 5.34 0.99 -0.13
CA TRP A 49 5.55 1.03 1.31
C TRP A 49 5.47 2.46 1.83
N GLN A 50 6.27 3.38 1.29
CA GLN A 50 6.29 4.78 1.72
C GLN A 50 4.90 5.42 1.62
N LEU A 51 4.16 5.14 0.56
CA LEU A 51 2.81 5.63 0.35
C LEU A 51 1.85 5.14 1.45
N VAL A 52 1.85 3.84 1.75
CA VAL A 52 1.04 3.26 2.83
C VAL A 52 1.38 3.88 4.18
N ALA A 53 2.67 4.03 4.49
CA ALA A 53 3.12 4.60 5.76
C ALA A 53 2.76 6.08 5.94
N GLN A 54 2.65 6.84 4.84
CA GLN A 54 2.34 8.27 4.85
C GLN A 54 0.83 8.54 4.82
N THR A 55 0.02 7.61 4.30
CA THR A 55 -1.43 7.78 4.22
C THR A 55 -2.08 7.59 5.59
N ARG A 56 -2.78 8.62 6.10
CA ARG A 56 -3.35 8.61 7.47
C ARG A 56 -4.84 8.31 7.52
N ASP A 57 -5.46 8.39 6.36
CA ASP A 57 -6.90 8.43 6.08
C ASP A 57 -7.38 7.10 5.48
N LEU A 58 -6.61 6.02 5.69
CA LEU A 58 -7.05 4.66 5.37
C LEU A 58 -8.09 4.20 6.41
N PRO A 59 -9.24 3.66 5.98
CA PRO A 59 -10.21 3.09 6.91
C PRO A 59 -9.64 1.82 7.57
N PRO A 60 -9.99 1.51 8.82
CA PRO A 60 -9.61 0.25 9.46
C PRO A 60 -10.17 -0.96 8.70
N PRO A 61 -9.58 -2.16 8.83
CA PRO A 61 -10.12 -3.35 8.22
C PRO A 61 -11.44 -3.75 8.91
N PRO A 62 -12.37 -4.42 8.19
CA PRO A 62 -13.61 -4.91 8.79
C PRO A 62 -13.36 -5.99 9.85
N GLU A 63 -12.33 -6.81 9.67
CA GLU A 63 -11.87 -7.81 10.63
C GLU A 63 -10.41 -7.50 11.02
N PRO A 64 -10.15 -7.08 12.27
CA PRO A 64 -8.80 -6.89 12.77
C PRO A 64 -7.97 -8.18 12.80
N GLY A 65 -6.64 -8.05 12.75
CA GLY A 65 -5.71 -9.16 12.91
C GLY A 65 -5.49 -10.04 11.67
N GLN A 66 -6.15 -9.75 10.55
CA GLN A 66 -5.92 -10.45 9.29
C GLN A 66 -5.08 -9.59 8.34
N PRO A 67 -3.81 -9.95 8.09
CA PRO A 67 -3.00 -9.29 7.09
C PRO A 67 -3.52 -9.61 5.68
N ALA A 68 -3.55 -8.61 4.81
CA ALA A 68 -4.06 -8.73 3.45
C ALA A 68 -3.06 -8.22 2.41
N TRP A 69 -3.07 -8.84 1.23
CA TRP A 69 -2.26 -8.43 0.09
C TRP A 69 -2.97 -7.39 -0.76
N PHE A 70 -2.25 -6.34 -1.14
CA PHE A 70 -2.72 -5.26 -2.01
C PHE A 70 -1.78 -5.09 -3.20
N GLY A 71 -2.36 -5.00 -4.39
CA GLY A 71 -1.61 -4.83 -5.62
C GLY A 71 -1.42 -3.36 -6.00
N PHE A 72 -0.21 -3.03 -6.45
CA PHE A 72 0.17 -1.79 -7.09
C PHE A 72 0.63 -2.13 -8.51
N ALA A 73 -0.08 -1.62 -9.51
CA ALA A 73 0.26 -1.82 -10.92
C ALA A 73 -0.14 -0.57 -11.75
N PRO A 74 0.64 0.53 -11.66
CA PRO A 74 0.36 1.75 -12.43
C PRO A 74 0.43 1.49 -13.94
N ARG A 75 -0.56 1.96 -14.69
CA ARG A 75 -0.68 1.68 -16.13
C ARG A 75 -0.15 2.78 -17.06
N GLY A 76 0.33 3.90 -16.51
CA GLY A 76 0.74 5.07 -17.29
C GLY A 76 -0.43 5.95 -17.70
#